data_AF-A0A355RDX9-F1
#
_entry.id   AF-A0A355RDX9-F1
#
_cell.length_a   1.000
_cell.length_b   1.000
_cell.length_c   1.000
_cell.angle_alpha   90.00
_cell.angle_beta   90.00
_cell.angle_gamma   90.00
#
_symmetry.space_group_name_H-M   'P 1'
#
loop_
_entity.id
_entity.type
_entity.pdbx_description
1 polymer ?
#
loop_
_entity_poly.entity_id
_entity_poly.type
_entity_poly.pdbx_seq_one_letter_code
_entity_poly.pdbx_strand_id
1 'polypeptide(L)'
;RPDETLHRNFFARDSSTMTPWGALICHMQLKVRRADYVTAIQFYQENNIPIWNFATAGHFEGGDFVILEPGKVLIGFCGERSEKEGAEQIAQMVRREGWEALTVPINREFVHMDGLVVPLD
;
A
#
# COMPACT_ATOMS: atom_id res chain seq x y z
N ARG A 1 -18.55 -7.44 2.05
CA ARG A 1 -19.22 -8.51 1.25
C ARG A 1 -18.48 -8.62 -0.08
N PRO A 2 -18.37 -9.80 -0.70
CA PRO A 2 -17.77 -9.89 -2.04
C PRO A 2 -18.57 -9.02 -3.01
N ASP A 3 -17.84 -8.30 -3.87
CA ASP A 3 -18.42 -7.53 -4.98
C ASP A 3 -18.11 -8.29 -6.27
N GLU A 4 -19.14 -8.78 -6.94
CA GLU A 4 -19.01 -9.63 -8.13
C GLU A 4 -18.33 -8.90 -9.30
N THR A 5 -18.33 -7.56 -9.30
CA THR A 5 -17.68 -6.75 -10.32
C THR A 5 -16.18 -6.51 -10.04
N LEU A 6 -15.74 -6.71 -8.79
CA LEU A 6 -14.36 -6.51 -8.36
C LEU A 6 -13.62 -7.85 -8.24
N HIS A 7 -13.38 -8.48 -9.39
CA HIS A 7 -12.86 -9.84 -9.49
C HIS A 7 -11.51 -10.12 -8.77
N ARG A 8 -10.81 -9.09 -8.27
CA ARG A 8 -9.49 -9.21 -7.61
C ARG A 8 -9.40 -8.51 -6.25
N ASN A 9 -10.50 -7.99 -5.72
CA ASN A 9 -10.48 -7.26 -4.43
C ASN A 9 -10.18 -8.15 -3.22
N PHE A 10 -10.13 -9.48 -3.40
CA PHE A 10 -9.67 -10.41 -2.38
C PHE A 10 -8.17 -10.25 -2.05
N PHE A 11 -7.38 -9.65 -2.94
CA PHE A 11 -6.03 -9.17 -2.63
C PHE A 11 -6.11 -7.81 -1.89
N ALA A 12 -6.68 -7.84 -0.68
CA ALA A 12 -6.99 -6.64 0.11
C ALA A 12 -5.75 -5.82 0.53
N ARG A 13 -4.57 -6.46 0.55
CA ARG A 13 -3.30 -5.80 0.85
C ARG A 13 -2.93 -4.75 -0.19
N ASP A 14 -3.38 -4.89 -1.43
CA ASP A 14 -2.96 -3.97 -2.49
C ASP A 14 -3.71 -2.64 -2.41
N SER A 15 -5.01 -2.68 -2.08
CA SER A 15 -5.88 -1.50 -2.00
C SER A 15 -5.72 -0.69 -0.72
N SER A 16 -5.12 -1.29 0.31
CA SER A 16 -4.78 -0.60 1.55
C SER A 16 -3.74 -1.36 2.35
N THR A 17 -2.91 -0.63 3.10
CA THR A 17 -1.99 -1.21 4.10
C THR A 17 -2.23 -0.60 5.47
N MET A 18 -2.04 -1.39 6.52
CA MET A 18 -2.22 -0.91 7.89
C MET A 18 -0.92 -0.34 8.42
N THR A 19 -1.00 0.83 9.06
CA THR A 19 0.11 1.48 9.73
C THR A 19 -0.23 1.68 11.22
N PRO A 20 0.75 2.00 12.08
CA PRO A 20 0.47 2.34 13.48
C PRO A 20 -0.49 3.53 13.66
N TRP A 21 -0.66 4.37 12.64
CA TRP A 21 -1.47 5.59 12.68
C TRP A 21 -2.86 5.40 12.05
N GLY A 22 -3.14 4.23 11.50
CA GLY A 22 -4.37 3.91 10.77
C GLY A 22 -4.11 3.35 9.37
N ALA A 23 -5.18 3.17 8.62
CA ALA A 23 -5.11 2.64 7.26
C ALA A 23 -4.52 3.68 6.28
N LEU A 24 -3.58 3.25 5.45
CA LEU A 24 -3.16 3.98 4.25
C LEU A 24 -3.96 3.43 3.07
N ILE A 25 -4.76 4.28 2.44
CA ILE A 25 -5.49 3.91 1.23
C ILE A 25 -4.57 4.05 0.01
N CYS A 26 -4.48 2.98 -0.77
CA CYS A 26 -3.57 2.86 -1.91
C CYS A 26 -4.24 3.30 -3.22
N HIS A 27 -3.42 3.62 -4.23
CA HIS A 27 -3.88 4.09 -5.53
C HIS A 27 -3.48 3.08 -6.61
N MET A 28 -4.44 2.22 -6.95
CA MET A 28 -4.25 1.06 -7.82
C MET A 28 -3.85 1.46 -9.26
N GLN A 29 -2.79 0.86 -9.79
CA GLN A 29 -2.35 1.14 -11.16
C GLN A 29 -3.33 0.58 -12.20
N LEU A 30 -3.66 -0.70 -12.09
CA LEU A 30 -4.58 -1.32 -13.06
C LEU A 30 -5.97 -0.72 -12.93
N LYS A 31 -6.46 -0.16 -14.05
CA LYS A 31 -7.78 0.48 -14.13
C LYS A 31 -8.91 -0.40 -13.62
N VAL A 32 -8.86 -1.70 -13.92
CA VAL A 32 -9.86 -2.70 -13.47
C VAL A 32 -9.90 -2.89 -11.95
N ARG A 33 -8.86 -2.45 -11.22
CA ARG A 33 -8.75 -2.54 -9.76
C ARG A 33 -8.95 -1.21 -9.04
N ARG A 34 -9.13 -0.09 -9.75
CA ARG A 34 -9.26 1.23 -9.09
C ARG A 34 -10.46 1.32 -8.16
N ALA A 35 -11.54 0.60 -8.44
CA ALA A 35 -12.65 0.54 -7.51
C ALA A 35 -12.34 -0.21 -6.20
N ASP A 36 -11.20 -0.94 -6.10
CA ASP A 36 -10.80 -1.64 -4.88
C ASP A 36 -10.58 -0.65 -3.71
N TYR A 37 -10.07 0.56 -3.95
CA TYR A 37 -9.90 1.55 -2.87
C TYR A 37 -11.25 2.04 -2.31
N VAL A 38 -12.34 2.02 -3.09
CA VAL A 38 -13.67 2.47 -2.62
C VAL A 38 -14.18 1.49 -1.57
N THR A 39 -14.06 0.20 -1.84
CA THR A 39 -14.47 -0.85 -0.91
C THR A 39 -13.59 -0.88 0.34
N ALA A 40 -12.28 -0.60 0.20
CA ALA A 40 -11.39 -0.43 1.35
C ALA A 40 -11.79 0.78 2.21
N ILE A 41 -12.03 1.95 1.62
CA ILE A 41 -12.48 3.16 2.34
C ILE A 41 -13.78 2.89 3.10
N GLN A 42 -14.79 2.32 2.42
CA GLN A 42 -16.07 1.98 3.03
C GLN A 42 -15.90 1.03 4.20
N PHE A 43 -15.10 -0.03 4.03
CA PHE A 43 -14.83 -0.99 5.09
C PHE A 43 -14.25 -0.31 6.33
N TYR A 44 -13.22 0.53 6.18
CA TYR A 44 -12.62 1.21 7.33
C TYR A 44 -13.59 2.19 7.99
N GLN A 45 -14.36 2.95 7.22
CA GLN A 45 -15.35 3.90 7.75
C GLN A 45 -16.49 3.19 8.51
N GLU A 46 -17.06 2.13 7.93
CA GLU A 46 -18.14 1.35 8.54
C GLU A 46 -17.71 0.66 9.85
N ASN A 47 -16.42 0.35 9.98
CA ASN A 47 -15.85 -0.30 11.16
C ASN A 47 -15.18 0.67 12.14
N ASN A 48 -15.30 1.99 11.93
CA ASN A 48 -14.66 3.02 12.77
C ASN A 48 -13.13 2.85 12.90
N ILE A 49 -12.48 2.36 11.84
CA ILE A 49 -11.03 2.24 11.76
C ILE A 49 -10.49 3.54 11.14
N PRO A 50 -9.54 4.24 11.79
CA PRO A 50 -8.98 5.47 11.26
C PRO A 50 -8.29 5.25 9.91
N ILE A 51 -8.60 6.12 8.94
CA ILE A 51 -7.80 6.28 7.73
C ILE A 51 -6.78 7.38 8.01
N TRP A 52 -5.49 7.03 7.93
CA TRP A 52 -4.38 7.95 8.18
C TRP A 52 -4.13 8.85 6.98
N ASN A 53 -3.96 8.27 5.79
CA ASN A 53 -3.59 8.99 4.58
C ASN A 53 -4.03 8.26 3.30
N PHE A 54 -3.85 8.92 2.16
CA PHE A 54 -4.13 8.40 0.81
C PHE A 54 -2.90 8.57 -0.09
N ALA A 55 -2.58 7.56 -0.89
CA ALA A 55 -1.63 7.69 -1.99
C ALA A 55 -2.24 8.55 -3.12
N THR A 56 -1.53 9.58 -3.58
CA THR A 56 -2.01 10.54 -4.59
C THR A 56 -0.96 11.03 -5.58
N ALA A 57 0.34 10.94 -5.28
CA ALA A 57 1.42 11.45 -6.15
C ALA A 57 1.74 10.54 -7.36
N GLY A 58 1.24 9.32 -7.34
CA GLY A 58 1.39 8.30 -8.36
C GLY A 58 0.59 7.07 -7.97
N HIS A 59 0.79 5.98 -8.69
CA HIS A 59 0.24 4.69 -8.28
C HIS A 59 1.11 4.09 -7.17
N PHE A 60 0.45 3.51 -6.18
CA PHE A 60 1.09 2.81 -5.07
C PHE A 60 0.13 1.75 -4.57
N GLU A 61 0.64 0.55 -4.31
CA GLU A 61 -0.13 -0.58 -3.82
C GLU A 61 0.51 -1.17 -2.56
N GLY A 62 -0.32 -1.58 -1.61
CA GLY A 62 0.16 -1.91 -0.26
C GLY A 62 1.03 -3.16 -0.16
N GLY A 63 1.08 -4.03 -1.18
CA GLY A 63 2.06 -5.12 -1.28
C GLY A 63 3.51 -4.63 -1.32
N ASP A 64 3.73 -3.36 -1.70
CA ASP A 64 5.05 -2.72 -1.67
C ASP A 64 5.40 -2.09 -0.31
N PHE A 65 4.50 -2.10 0.68
CA PHE A 65 4.74 -1.53 2.01
C PHE A 65 5.05 -2.63 3.03
N VAL A 66 6.31 -2.74 3.45
CA VAL A 66 6.75 -3.75 4.42
C VAL A 66 7.27 -3.05 5.67
N ILE A 67 6.63 -3.30 6.81
CA ILE A 67 7.19 -2.94 8.13
C ILE A 67 8.26 -3.98 8.46
N LEU A 68 9.52 -3.56 8.51
CA LEU A 68 10.65 -4.46 8.83
C LEU A 68 10.72 -4.73 10.33
N GLU A 69 10.57 -3.66 11.13
CA GLU A 69 10.56 -3.66 12.58
C GLU A 69 9.85 -2.38 13.06
N PRO A 70 9.43 -2.28 14.34
CA PRO A 70 8.85 -1.06 14.86
C PRO A 70 9.77 0.14 14.63
N GLY A 71 9.30 1.15 13.89
CA GLY A 71 10.09 2.34 13.56
C GLY A 71 10.71 2.33 12.17
N LYS A 72 10.60 1.25 11.38
CA LYS A 72 11.28 1.12 10.09
C LYS A 72 10.45 0.40 9.02
N VAL A 73 10.37 1.01 7.83
CA VAL A 73 9.70 0.42 6.66
C VAL A 73 10.63 0.31 5.45
N LEU A 74 10.38 -0.73 4.66
CA LEU A 74 10.88 -0.91 3.32
C LEU A 74 9.72 -0.70 2.33
N ILE A 75 9.93 0.15 1.33
CA ILE A 75 8.90 0.55 0.36
C ILE A 75 9.41 0.24 -1.05
N GLY A 76 8.76 -0.71 -1.72
CA GLY A 76 9.10 -1.14 -3.08
C GLY A 76 8.55 -0.25 -4.18
N PHE A 77 9.20 -0.29 -5.35
CA PHE A 77 8.61 0.20 -6.61
C PHE A 77 9.24 -0.49 -7.82
N CYS A 78 8.46 -0.66 -8.89
CA CYS A 78 8.94 -1.21 -10.16
C CYS A 78 8.31 -0.55 -11.40
N GLY A 79 7.41 0.42 -11.22
CA GLY A 79 6.69 1.13 -12.28
C GLY A 79 5.45 0.41 -12.82
N GLU A 80 5.31 -0.91 -12.61
CA GLU A 80 4.14 -1.67 -13.08
C GLU A 80 2.94 -1.64 -12.11
N ARG A 81 3.22 -1.55 -10.80
CA ARG A 81 2.21 -1.47 -9.73
C ARG A 81 2.38 -0.17 -8.95
N SER A 82 3.53 -0.05 -8.30
CA SER A 82 3.94 1.15 -7.59
C SER A 82 4.96 1.91 -8.42
N GLU A 83 4.65 3.18 -8.66
CA GLU A 83 5.53 4.16 -9.28
C GLU A 83 6.47 4.74 -8.21
N LYS A 84 7.62 5.27 -8.63
CA LYS A 84 8.60 5.86 -7.71
C LYS A 84 7.98 7.03 -6.95
N GLU A 85 7.19 7.85 -7.63
CA GLU A 85 6.52 9.03 -7.08
C GLU A 85 5.53 8.66 -5.97
N GLY A 86 4.77 7.58 -6.17
CA GLY A 86 3.87 7.01 -5.16
C GLY A 86 4.66 6.50 -3.96
N ALA A 87 5.68 5.68 -4.19
CA ALA A 87 6.53 5.14 -3.13
C ALA A 87 7.21 6.24 -2.30
N GLU A 88 7.74 7.28 -2.93
CA GLU A 88 8.39 8.38 -2.21
C GLU A 88 7.42 9.27 -1.44
N GLN A 89 6.21 9.47 -1.95
CA GLN A 89 5.17 10.16 -1.19
C GLN A 89 4.87 9.41 0.12
N ILE A 90 4.69 8.09 0.05
CA ILE A 90 4.43 7.28 1.25
C ILE A 90 5.64 7.30 2.19
N ALA A 91 6.86 7.18 1.66
CA ALA A 91 8.06 7.26 2.48
C ALA A 91 8.18 8.60 3.21
N GLN A 92 7.83 9.72 2.57
CA GLN A 92 7.79 11.04 3.21
C GLN A 92 6.70 11.14 4.29
N MET A 93 5.53 10.52 4.10
CA MET A 93 4.50 10.44 5.13
C MET A 93 5.03 9.70 6.36
N VAL A 94 5.63 8.53 6.18
CA VAL A 94 6.19 7.72 7.27
C VAL A 94 7.32 8.43 8.01
N ARG A 95 8.22 9.09 7.26
CA ARG A 95 9.31 9.90 7.85
C ARG A 95 8.80 11.06 8.71
N ARG A 96 7.66 11.67 8.37
CA ARG A 96 7.05 12.74 9.18
C ARG A 96 6.52 12.24 10.52
N GLU A 97 6.16 10.97 10.61
CA GLU A 97 5.78 10.32 11.86
C GLU A 97 6.99 9.80 12.66
N GLY A 98 8.21 10.10 12.21
CA GLY A 98 9.46 9.77 12.91
C GLY A 98 10.02 8.37 12.62
N TRP A 99 9.43 7.63 11.68
CA TRP A 99 9.93 6.31 11.26
C TRP A 99 10.97 6.41 10.14
N GLU A 100 11.92 5.50 10.10
CA GLU A 100 12.82 5.31 8.96
C GLU A 100 12.04 4.69 7.80
N ALA A 101 12.20 5.25 6.59
CA ALA A 101 11.61 4.68 5.38
C ALA A 101 12.66 4.55 4.29
N LEU A 102 12.85 3.34 3.78
CA LEU A 102 13.76 3.01 2.69
C LEU A 102 12.96 2.71 1.43
N THR A 103 13.16 3.50 0.38
CA THR A 103 12.57 3.25 -0.94
C THR A 103 13.54 2.48 -1.83
N VAL A 104 13.09 1.34 -2.36
CA VAL A 104 13.97 0.39 -3.06
C VAL A 104 13.32 -0.05 -4.38
N PRO A 105 14.02 0.06 -5.52
CA PRO A 105 13.54 -0.51 -6.76
C PRO A 105 13.56 -2.04 -6.69
N ILE A 106 12.49 -2.68 -7.16
CA ILE A 106 12.42 -4.14 -7.29
C ILE A 106 12.35 -4.55 -8.76
N ASN A 107 12.74 -5.78 -9.06
CA ASN A 107 12.55 -6.34 -10.39
C ASN A 107 11.04 -6.57 -10.62
N ARG A 108 10.54 -6.13 -11.78
CA ARG A 108 9.14 -6.26 -12.21
C ARG A 108 8.60 -7.70 -12.11
N GLU A 109 9.46 -8.71 -12.23
CA GLU A 109 9.11 -10.13 -12.13
C GLU A 109 8.44 -10.48 -10.79
N PHE A 110 8.75 -9.73 -9.71
CA PHE A 110 8.19 -9.98 -8.38
C PHE A 110 6.89 -9.22 -8.10
N VAL A 111 6.53 -8.25 -8.96
CA VAL A 111 5.32 -7.42 -8.89
C VAL A 111 5.26 -6.50 -7.65
N HIS A 112 5.45 -7.04 -6.45
CA HIS A 112 5.43 -6.35 -5.15
C HIS A 112 6.59 -6.76 -4.25
N MET A 113 6.96 -5.89 -3.31
CA MET A 113 8.02 -6.14 -2.32
C MET A 113 7.73 -7.35 -1.42
N ASP A 114 6.46 -7.61 -1.08
CA ASP A 114 6.08 -8.74 -0.23
C ASP A 114 6.22 -10.12 -0.88
N GLY A 115 6.48 -10.18 -2.19
CA GLY A 115 6.96 -11.38 -2.88
C GLY A 115 8.46 -11.65 -2.69
N LEU A 116 9.23 -10.68 -2.18
CA LEU A 116 10.67 -10.73 -1.98
C LEU A 116 11.08 -10.76 -0.51
N VAL A 117 10.38 -9.97 0.31
CA VAL A 117 10.73 -9.75 1.72
C VAL A 117 9.54 -10.11 2.59
N VAL A 118 9.75 -11.10 3.45
CA VAL A 118 8.80 -11.49 4.49
C VAL A 118 9.54 -11.36 5.83
N PRO A 119 9.29 -10.29 6.60
CA PRO A 119 9.81 -10.18 7.95
C PRO A 119 9.30 -11.35 8.78
N LEU A 120 10.23 -12.03 9.44
CA LEU A 120 9.94 -13.00 10.50
C LEU A 120 10.37 -12.32 11.80
N ASP A 121 9.62 -12.61 12.86
CA ASP A 121 9.75 -12.00 14.20
C ASP A 121 11.19 -11.70 14.64
#